data_AF-A0AAE9EET2-F1
#
_entry.id   AF-A0AAE9EET2-F1
#
_cell.length_a   1.000
_cell.length_b   1.000
_cell.length_c   1.000
_cell.angle_alpha   90.00
_cell.angle_beta   90.00
_cell.angle_gamma   90.00
#
_symmetry.space_group_name_H-M   'P 1'
#
loop_
_entity.id
_entity.type
_entity.pdbx_description
1 polymer ?
#
loop_
_entity_poly.entity_id
_entity_poly.type
_entity_poly.pdbx_seq_one_letter_code
_entity_poly.pdbx_strand_id
1 'polypeptide(L)'
;MLRHLPILLILVTPGYCMFRPQSPKQQCVDPKAYFSVDENQSRQSYNEENDEFFHVEENLEVSQNQLIQRDMVQESNGNCEEGWKNFKRPSGEWCMKIFYEDSITQSTAEQRCQAQGATLSGLQNQLESLYVTYTVSTHIYPSTGSIWVGLKRQTSCEKVGLTRNCTWATSFLWTDNSATGTHGLGWACNQPDNARNRSQNCATLTASYTGRVLGSQTALLDDVSCDFDYVKMDRKDRDIKAYICGKKPKA
;
A
#
# COMPACT_ATOMS: atom_id res chain seq x y z
N MET A 1 25.20 -64.28 6.82
CA MET A 1 25.40 -62.86 7.17
C MET A 1 24.92 -62.01 6.00
N LEU A 2 23.63 -61.66 5.98
CA LEU A 2 23.07 -60.70 5.01
C LEU A 2 22.82 -59.39 5.77
N ARG A 3 23.50 -58.32 5.36
CA ARG A 3 23.34 -56.96 5.90
C ARG A 3 22.15 -56.30 5.21
N HIS A 4 21.12 -55.93 5.96
CA HIS A 4 20.04 -55.07 5.48
C HIS A 4 20.51 -53.62 5.41
N LEU A 5 20.46 -53.02 4.22
CA LEU A 5 20.48 -51.57 4.01
C LEU A 5 19.10 -50.99 4.35
N PRO A 6 19.00 -49.84 5.05
CA PRO A 6 17.76 -49.11 5.14
C PRO A 6 17.56 -48.24 3.90
N ILE A 7 16.41 -48.42 3.25
CA ILE A 7 15.90 -47.59 2.15
C ILE A 7 15.44 -46.25 2.75
N LEU A 8 16.13 -45.17 2.41
CA LEU A 8 15.74 -43.80 2.78
C LEU A 8 14.63 -43.33 1.84
N LEU A 9 13.39 -43.33 2.33
CA LEU A 9 12.23 -42.78 1.63
C LEU A 9 12.32 -41.24 1.68
N ILE A 10 12.71 -40.62 0.57
CA ILE A 10 12.68 -39.16 0.40
C ILE A 10 11.22 -38.75 0.20
N LEU A 11 10.60 -38.22 1.25
CA LEU A 11 9.31 -37.53 1.16
C LEU A 11 9.52 -36.18 0.48
N VAL A 12 9.23 -36.12 -0.82
CA VAL A 12 9.06 -34.87 -1.55
C VAL A 12 7.77 -34.23 -1.04
N THR A 13 7.89 -33.26 -0.13
CA THR A 13 6.75 -32.42 0.24
C THR A 13 6.55 -31.40 -0.88
N PRO A 14 5.35 -31.33 -1.50
CA PRO A 14 5.06 -30.28 -2.44
C PRO A 14 5.05 -28.96 -1.67
N GLY A 15 5.90 -28.02 -2.11
CA GLY A 15 5.84 -26.63 -1.68
C GLY A 15 4.47 -26.07 -1.99
N TYR A 16 3.60 -26.05 -0.98
CA TYR A 16 2.35 -25.33 -1.03
C TYR A 16 2.70 -23.85 -1.17
N CYS A 17 2.37 -23.29 -2.34
CA CYS A 17 2.27 -21.86 -2.51
C CYS A 17 1.44 -21.30 -1.35
N MET A 18 2.00 -20.35 -0.61
CA MET A 18 1.31 -19.59 0.43
C MET A 18 0.27 -18.64 -0.18
N PHE A 19 -0.76 -19.19 -0.79
CA PHE A 19 -2.02 -18.50 -0.98
C PHE A 19 -3.02 -19.15 -0.04
N ARG A 20 -3.05 -18.66 1.21
CA ARG A 20 -4.12 -19.00 2.13
C ARG A 20 -5.43 -18.52 1.49
N PRO A 21 -6.41 -19.39 1.23
CA PRO A 21 -7.75 -18.96 0.86
C PRO A 21 -8.30 -18.14 2.04
N GLN A 22 -8.70 -16.90 1.78
CA GLN A 22 -9.41 -16.06 2.75
C GLN A 22 -10.65 -16.83 3.23
N SER A 23 -10.71 -17.14 4.52
CA SER A 23 -11.88 -17.77 5.11
C SER A 23 -13.04 -16.75 5.15
N PRO A 24 -14.31 -17.18 4.99
CA PRO A 24 -15.47 -16.28 5.00
C PRO A 24 -15.70 -15.52 6.32
N LYS A 25 -14.89 -15.76 7.36
CA LYS A 25 -15.09 -15.25 8.72
C LYS A 25 -13.89 -14.48 9.29
N GLN A 26 -12.80 -14.30 8.54
CA GLN A 26 -11.67 -13.51 9.02
C GLN A 26 -11.69 -12.12 8.36
N GLN A 27 -12.43 -11.21 8.99
CA GLN A 27 -12.70 -9.83 8.58
C GLN A 27 -11.48 -8.87 8.64
N CYS A 28 -10.27 -9.39 8.84
CA CYS A 28 -9.07 -8.61 8.99
C CYS A 28 -7.85 -9.36 8.45
N VAL A 29 -7.03 -8.67 7.65
CA VAL A 29 -5.64 -9.04 7.40
C VAL A 29 -4.80 -8.49 8.57
N ASP A 30 -4.01 -9.34 9.24
CA ASP A 30 -3.05 -8.89 10.24
C ASP A 30 -1.80 -8.35 9.53
N PRO A 31 -1.46 -7.05 9.64
CA PRO A 31 -0.24 -6.51 9.04
C PRO A 31 1.03 -7.16 9.58
N LYS A 32 1.01 -7.67 10.82
CA LYS A 32 2.16 -8.43 11.36
C LYS A 32 2.44 -9.66 10.52
N ALA A 33 1.43 -10.30 9.94
CA ALA A 33 1.62 -11.46 9.07
C ALA A 33 2.25 -11.13 7.70
N TYR A 34 2.32 -9.84 7.33
CA TYR A 34 2.90 -9.39 6.06
C TYR A 34 4.36 -8.94 6.19
N PHE A 35 4.78 -8.53 7.40
CA PHE A 35 6.15 -8.08 7.71
C PHE A 35 6.88 -8.99 8.70
N SER A 36 6.25 -10.04 9.22
CA SER A 36 6.93 -11.05 10.03
C SER A 36 7.86 -11.87 9.14
N VAL A 37 9.14 -11.45 9.07
CA VAL A 37 10.24 -12.42 9.03
C VAL A 37 10.09 -13.29 10.27
N ASP A 38 10.03 -14.60 10.09
CA ASP A 38 9.83 -15.57 11.15
C ASP A 38 10.96 -15.45 12.19
N GLU A 39 10.65 -14.91 13.38
CA GLU A 39 11.60 -14.81 14.50
C GLU A 39 12.08 -16.19 15.00
N ASN A 40 11.48 -17.30 14.56
CA ASN A 40 11.96 -18.64 14.89
C ASN A 40 13.08 -19.15 13.98
N GLN A 41 13.46 -18.43 12.93
CA GLN A 41 14.61 -18.82 12.09
C GLN A 41 15.92 -18.14 12.51
N SER A 42 15.91 -17.29 13.53
CA SER A 42 17.12 -16.63 14.08
C SER A 42 17.64 -17.23 15.39
N ARG A 43 17.08 -18.35 15.88
CA ARG A 43 17.68 -19.13 16.98
C ARG A 43 18.58 -20.24 16.46
N GLN A 44 19.67 -19.86 15.80
CA GLN A 44 20.89 -20.66 15.85
C GLN A 44 21.91 -19.86 16.66
N SER A 45 22.45 -20.54 17.66
CA SER A 45 23.34 -20.00 18.69
C SER A 45 24.45 -19.14 18.10
N TYR A 46 24.44 -17.85 18.43
CA TYR A 46 25.63 -17.02 18.37
C TYR A 46 26.62 -17.56 19.41
N ASN A 47 27.68 -18.21 18.94
CA ASN A 47 28.87 -18.49 19.73
C ASN A 47 29.87 -17.38 19.42
N GLU A 48 30.15 -16.53 20.40
CA GLU A 48 31.26 -15.58 20.41
C GLU A 48 32.58 -16.35 20.49
N GLU A 49 33.14 -16.73 19.35
CA GLU A 49 34.55 -17.12 19.17
C GLU A 49 34.74 -17.46 17.69
N ASN A 50 35.14 -16.47 16.89
CA ASN A 50 35.94 -16.55 15.65
C ASN A 50 35.80 -15.24 14.84
N ASP A 51 36.33 -14.15 15.41
CA ASP A 51 36.55 -12.91 14.68
C ASP A 51 37.90 -12.99 13.95
N GLU A 52 37.89 -13.31 12.65
CA GLU A 52 38.99 -12.95 11.74
C GLU A 52 38.57 -13.02 10.27
N PHE A 53 37.80 -12.05 9.76
CA PHE A 53 37.89 -11.69 8.33
C PHE A 53 37.22 -10.35 8.01
N PHE A 54 37.96 -9.25 8.15
CA PHE A 54 38.16 -8.18 7.16
C PHE A 54 38.75 -6.96 7.85
N HIS A 55 40.09 -6.91 7.89
CA HIS A 55 40.80 -5.64 7.93
C HIS A 55 40.75 -5.07 6.51
N VAL A 56 40.13 -3.90 6.33
CA VAL A 56 40.30 -3.11 5.11
C VAL A 56 41.28 -2.00 5.45
N GLU A 57 42.52 -2.21 5.04
CA GLU A 57 43.52 -1.15 4.97
C GLU A 57 43.07 -0.09 3.95
N GLU A 58 43.22 1.15 4.37
CA GLU A 58 42.99 2.36 3.60
C GLU A 58 44.00 2.44 2.45
N ASN A 59 43.55 2.26 1.21
CA ASN A 59 44.35 2.58 0.02
C ASN A 59 43.57 3.48 -0.93
N LEU A 60 44.17 4.66 -1.16
CA LEU A 60 43.76 5.73 -2.06
C LEU A 60 43.84 5.29 -3.53
N GLU A 61 42.72 4.89 -4.12
CA GLU A 61 42.51 4.96 -5.58
C GLU A 61 41.19 5.66 -5.89
N VAL A 62 41.21 6.97 -5.64
CA VAL A 62 40.24 7.95 -6.12
C VAL A 62 40.46 8.12 -7.62
N SER A 63 39.52 7.71 -8.49
CA SER A 63 39.15 8.47 -9.72
C SER A 63 38.16 7.76 -10.67
N GLN A 64 37.89 6.45 -10.59
CA GLN A 64 37.09 5.79 -11.66
C GLN A 64 35.68 5.31 -11.26
N ASN A 65 35.39 5.12 -9.97
CA ASN A 65 34.05 4.70 -9.52
C ASN A 65 33.00 5.82 -9.46
N GLN A 66 33.39 7.09 -9.60
CA GLN A 66 32.45 8.22 -9.50
C GLN A 66 31.63 8.47 -10.78
N LEU A 67 32.02 7.86 -11.90
CA LEU A 67 31.29 7.94 -13.17
C LEU A 67 30.24 6.83 -13.34
N ILE A 68 30.42 5.67 -12.68
CA ILE A 68 29.51 4.53 -12.79
C ILE A 68 28.34 4.64 -11.78
N GLN A 69 28.49 5.44 -10.72
CA GLN A 69 27.48 5.58 -9.68
C GLN A 69 26.42 6.67 -9.97
N ARG A 70 26.54 7.40 -11.08
CA ARG A 70 25.54 8.39 -11.53
C ARG A 70 24.41 7.80 -12.38
N ASP A 71 24.54 6.56 -12.84
CA ASP A 71 23.57 5.94 -13.76
C ASP A 71 22.61 4.94 -13.08
N MET A 72 22.50 4.96 -11.75
CA MET A 72 21.73 3.94 -10.98
C MET A 72 20.65 4.50 -10.04
N VAL A 73 20.12 5.72 -10.27
CA VAL A 73 18.75 6.09 -9.81
C VAL A 73 18.11 7.11 -10.75
N GLN A 74 18.17 6.87 -12.06
CA GLN A 74 17.10 7.40 -12.92
C GLN A 74 16.10 6.27 -13.06
N GLU A 75 15.20 6.18 -12.08
CA GLU A 75 13.97 5.44 -12.26
C GLU A 75 13.35 6.01 -13.54
N SER A 76 13.44 5.28 -14.65
CA SER A 76 12.88 5.80 -15.90
C SER A 76 11.41 6.03 -15.62
N ASN A 77 10.97 7.29 -15.65
CA ASN A 77 9.58 7.68 -15.41
C ASN A 77 8.64 7.12 -16.50
N GLY A 78 9.04 6.09 -17.25
CA GLY A 78 8.38 5.64 -18.47
C GLY A 78 8.06 6.83 -19.36
N ASN A 79 6.85 6.81 -19.91
CA ASN A 79 6.29 7.91 -20.69
C ASN A 79 5.65 9.02 -19.80
N CYS A 80 5.88 9.01 -18.49
CA CYS A 80 5.31 9.98 -17.56
C CYS A 80 6.11 11.28 -17.51
N GLU A 81 5.39 12.38 -17.27
CA GLU A 81 5.97 13.69 -17.01
C GLU A 81 6.90 13.66 -15.78
N GLU A 82 7.83 14.61 -15.71
CA GLU A 82 8.71 14.76 -14.56
C GLU A 82 7.94 14.86 -13.24
N GLY A 83 8.39 14.12 -12.23
CA GLY A 83 7.75 14.04 -10.92
C GLY A 83 6.47 13.19 -10.88
N TRP A 84 6.12 12.49 -11.96
CA TRP A 84 5.07 11.47 -11.96
C TRP A 84 5.68 10.08 -12.04
N LYS A 85 5.28 9.21 -11.11
CA LYS A 85 5.70 7.82 -11.03
C LYS A 85 4.92 6.97 -12.03
N ASN A 86 5.63 6.22 -12.89
CA ASN A 86 5.01 5.25 -13.80
C ASN A 86 4.63 3.95 -13.07
N PHE A 87 3.42 3.46 -13.35
CA PHE A 87 2.93 2.14 -13.00
C PHE A 87 2.38 1.45 -14.23
N LYS A 88 2.70 0.15 -14.38
CA LYS A 88 2.10 -0.71 -15.41
C LYS A 88 0.89 -1.43 -14.82
N ARG A 89 -0.31 -1.07 -15.27
CA ARG A 89 -1.57 -1.70 -14.89
C ARG A 89 -2.09 -2.59 -16.03
N PRO A 90 -3.05 -3.50 -15.78
CA PRO A 90 -3.71 -4.24 -16.85
C PRO A 90 -4.39 -3.37 -17.91
N SER A 91 -4.80 -2.16 -17.54
CA SER A 91 -5.41 -1.15 -18.41
C SER A 91 -4.40 -0.31 -19.20
N GLY A 92 -3.10 -0.50 -18.96
CA GLY A 92 -2.01 0.25 -19.59
C GLY A 92 -1.12 0.96 -18.58
N GLU A 93 -0.21 1.79 -19.09
CA GLU A 93 0.62 2.65 -18.26
C GLU A 93 -0.21 3.73 -17.56
N TRP A 94 0.16 4.04 -16.32
CA TRP A 94 -0.49 5.02 -15.48
C TRP A 94 0.55 5.85 -14.73
N CYS A 95 0.42 7.17 -14.83
CA CYS A 95 1.30 8.13 -14.19
C CYS A 95 0.65 8.65 -12.92
N MET A 96 1.27 8.41 -11.77
CA MET A 96 0.75 8.76 -10.46
C MET A 96 1.63 9.82 -9.80
N LYS A 97 1.02 10.81 -9.14
CA LYS A 97 1.73 11.81 -8.35
C LYS A 97 0.99 12.08 -7.05
N ILE A 98 1.78 12.18 -5.97
CA ILE A 98 1.29 12.49 -4.63
C ILE A 98 1.42 13.99 -4.41
N PHE A 99 0.33 14.60 -3.96
CA PHE A 99 0.29 16.01 -3.57
C PHE A 99 -0.03 16.10 -2.08
N TYR A 100 0.63 17.04 -1.40
CA TYR A 100 0.49 17.25 0.03
C TYR A 100 -0.32 18.52 0.28
N GLU A 101 -1.48 18.37 0.93
CA GLU A 101 -2.37 19.45 1.33
C GLU A 101 -3.19 18.94 2.51
N ASP A 102 -3.19 19.70 3.60
CA ASP A 102 -3.83 19.29 4.85
C ASP A 102 -5.33 19.60 4.87
N SER A 103 -6.11 18.74 5.53
CA SER A 103 -7.52 18.98 5.85
C SER A 103 -8.45 19.30 4.66
N ILE A 104 -8.12 18.84 3.46
CA ILE A 104 -8.98 19.04 2.28
C ILE A 104 -10.08 17.99 2.15
N THR A 105 -11.20 18.36 1.53
CA THR A 105 -12.26 17.41 1.17
C THR A 105 -11.87 16.57 -0.05
N GLN A 106 -12.54 15.42 -0.22
CA GLN A 106 -12.33 14.57 -1.40
C GLN A 106 -12.66 15.31 -2.71
N SER A 107 -13.72 16.13 -2.70
CA SER A 107 -14.11 16.93 -3.87
C SER A 107 -13.06 17.98 -4.24
N THR A 108 -12.44 18.61 -3.23
CA THR A 108 -11.34 19.56 -3.45
C THR A 108 -10.14 18.85 -4.04
N ALA A 109 -9.76 17.69 -3.48
CA ALA A 109 -8.66 16.88 -3.99
C ALA A 109 -8.86 16.46 -5.47
N GLU A 110 -10.08 16.08 -5.84
CA GLU A 110 -10.44 15.79 -7.24
C GLU A 110 -10.26 17.02 -8.15
N GLN A 111 -10.73 18.19 -7.72
CA GLN A 111 -10.54 19.44 -8.47
C GLN A 111 -9.05 19.79 -8.63
N ARG A 112 -8.22 19.54 -7.60
CA ARG A 112 -6.76 19.72 -7.70
C ARG A 112 -6.15 18.79 -8.74
N CYS A 113 -6.59 17.53 -8.81
CA CYS A 113 -6.12 16.60 -9.84
C CYS A 113 -6.56 17.03 -11.24
N GLN A 114 -7.80 17.49 -11.40
CA GLN A 114 -8.32 17.97 -12.69
C GLN A 114 -7.53 19.17 -13.22
N ALA A 115 -7.09 20.07 -12.33
CA ALA A 115 -6.20 21.18 -12.69
C ALA A 115 -4.84 20.73 -13.26
N GLN A 116 -4.42 19.49 -13.01
CA GLN A 116 -3.20 18.86 -13.54
C GLN A 116 -3.45 17.98 -14.78
N GLY A 117 -4.67 18.01 -15.33
CA GLY A 117 -5.10 17.10 -16.40
C GLY A 117 -5.20 15.63 -15.93
N ALA A 118 -5.49 15.44 -14.65
CA ALA A 118 -5.55 14.14 -13.97
C ALA A 118 -6.89 13.98 -13.23
N THR A 119 -7.07 12.85 -12.56
CA THR A 119 -8.18 12.58 -11.62
C THR A 119 -7.61 11.96 -10.35
N LEU A 120 -8.37 11.88 -9.26
CA LEU A 120 -7.94 11.10 -8.10
C LEU A 120 -7.67 9.67 -8.53
N SER A 121 -6.45 9.21 -8.29
CA SER A 121 -6.02 7.89 -8.70
C SER A 121 -6.62 6.83 -7.79
N GLY A 122 -7.13 5.76 -8.39
CA GLY A 122 -7.33 4.49 -7.71
C GLY A 122 -6.00 3.77 -7.49
N LEU A 123 -6.08 2.58 -6.90
CA LEU A 123 -4.94 1.71 -6.61
C LEU A 123 -5.16 0.36 -7.29
N GLN A 124 -4.23 -0.08 -8.12
CA GLN A 124 -4.37 -1.33 -8.86
C GLN A 124 -4.10 -2.56 -7.97
N ASN A 125 -3.18 -2.42 -7.01
CA ASN A 125 -2.74 -3.52 -6.15
C ASN A 125 -2.05 -2.99 -4.87
N GLN A 126 -1.61 -3.92 -4.03
CA GLN A 126 -0.94 -3.61 -2.77
C GLN A 126 0.40 -2.88 -2.94
N LEU A 127 1.14 -3.09 -4.04
CA LEU A 127 2.42 -2.42 -4.26
C LEU A 127 2.22 -0.91 -4.47
N GLU A 128 1.19 -0.51 -5.21
CA GLU A 128 0.82 0.91 -5.35
C GLU A 128 0.43 1.51 -3.99
N SER A 129 -0.34 0.78 -3.19
CA SER A 129 -0.75 1.20 -1.83
C SER A 129 0.45 1.40 -0.91
N LEU A 130 1.43 0.49 -0.96
CA LEU A 130 2.66 0.56 -0.17
C LEU A 130 3.57 1.71 -0.63
N TYR A 131 3.76 1.88 -1.94
CA TYR A 131 4.52 3.01 -2.48
C TYR A 131 3.97 4.35 -1.98
N VAL A 132 2.66 4.55 -2.12
CA VAL A 132 1.98 5.77 -1.68
C VAL A 132 2.16 5.97 -0.19
N THR A 133 1.85 4.94 0.59
CA THR A 133 1.85 5.05 2.05
C THR A 133 3.25 5.27 2.60
N TYR A 134 4.26 4.58 2.07
CA TYR A 134 5.65 4.76 2.47
C TYR A 134 6.14 6.19 2.15
N THR A 135 5.85 6.68 0.94
CA THR A 135 6.25 8.02 0.49
C THR A 135 5.61 9.09 1.36
N VAL A 136 4.31 9.00 1.63
CA VAL A 136 3.59 9.96 2.48
C VAL A 136 4.05 9.86 3.93
N SER A 137 4.13 8.65 4.50
CA SER A 137 4.50 8.47 5.92
C SER A 137 5.91 8.98 6.22
N THR A 138 6.83 8.84 5.26
CA THR A 138 8.18 9.41 5.36
C THR A 138 8.15 10.93 5.33
N HIS A 139 7.33 11.51 4.44
CA HIS A 139 7.21 12.97 4.32
C HIS A 139 6.60 13.63 5.56
N ILE A 140 5.58 13.00 6.17
CA ILE A 140 4.84 13.59 7.28
C ILE A 140 5.43 13.26 8.66
N TYR A 141 6.48 12.44 8.75
CA TYR A 141 7.09 12.05 10.02
C TYR A 141 7.49 13.28 10.87
N PRO A 142 7.22 13.30 12.19
CA PRO A 142 6.69 12.21 13.04
C PRO A 142 5.15 12.20 13.16
N SER A 143 4.43 12.78 12.21
CA SER A 143 2.97 12.79 12.20
C SER A 143 2.39 11.53 11.53
N THR A 144 1.08 11.37 11.64
CA THR A 144 0.30 10.38 10.90
C THR A 144 -0.86 11.07 10.17
N GLY A 145 -1.57 10.35 9.32
CA GLY A 145 -2.73 10.92 8.64
C GLY A 145 -3.42 9.97 7.67
N SER A 146 -4.20 10.57 6.79
CA SER A 146 -4.95 9.90 5.72
C SER A 146 -4.70 10.52 4.36
N ILE A 147 -4.93 9.71 3.32
CA ILE A 147 -4.66 10.06 1.93
C ILE A 147 -5.93 9.85 1.12
N TRP A 148 -6.35 10.84 0.34
CA TRP A 148 -7.46 10.66 -0.59
C TRP A 148 -7.07 9.80 -1.79
N VAL A 149 -7.95 8.86 -2.12
CA VAL A 149 -7.86 7.95 -3.28
C VAL A 149 -9.12 8.06 -4.14
N GLY A 150 -9.01 7.70 -5.42
CA GLY A 150 -10.11 7.69 -6.38
C GLY A 150 -11.02 6.48 -6.24
N LEU A 151 -11.79 6.40 -5.15
CA LEU A 151 -12.67 5.28 -4.84
C LEU A 151 -14.03 5.80 -4.34
N LYS A 152 -15.12 5.40 -5.01
CA LYS A 152 -16.49 5.86 -4.70
C LYS A 152 -17.41 4.69 -4.42
N ARG A 153 -18.26 4.82 -3.39
CA ARG A 153 -19.30 3.83 -3.09
C ARG A 153 -20.30 3.76 -4.24
N GLN A 154 -20.69 2.56 -4.64
CA GLN A 154 -21.72 2.37 -5.65
C GLN A 154 -23.08 2.85 -5.14
N THR A 155 -23.87 3.46 -6.01
CA THR A 155 -25.21 3.97 -5.67
C THR A 155 -26.12 2.90 -5.07
N SER A 156 -26.05 1.66 -5.56
CA SER A 156 -26.80 0.52 -5.01
C SER A 156 -26.38 0.12 -3.59
N CYS A 157 -25.21 0.58 -3.12
CA CYS A 157 -24.65 0.28 -1.81
C CYS A 157 -24.59 1.48 -0.86
N GLU A 158 -25.03 2.68 -1.29
CA GLU A 158 -24.95 3.91 -0.49
C GLU A 158 -25.74 3.85 0.81
N LYS A 159 -26.89 3.18 0.83
CA LYS A 159 -27.82 3.17 1.97
C LYS A 159 -27.79 1.87 2.79
N VAL A 160 -26.82 1.00 2.53
CA VAL A 160 -26.68 -0.29 3.22
C VAL A 160 -25.26 -0.50 3.72
N GLY A 161 -25.12 -1.31 4.77
CA GLY A 161 -23.83 -1.86 5.17
C GLY A 161 -23.45 -3.04 4.29
N LEU A 162 -22.62 -3.94 4.83
CA LEU A 162 -22.28 -5.18 4.14
C LEU A 162 -23.51 -6.08 3.98
N THR A 163 -23.75 -6.52 2.74
CA THR A 163 -24.80 -7.45 2.34
C THR A 163 -24.23 -8.49 1.37
N ARG A 164 -25.06 -9.41 0.88
CA ARG A 164 -24.65 -10.36 -0.17
C ARG A 164 -24.18 -9.66 -1.46
N ASN A 165 -24.75 -8.50 -1.79
CA ASN A 165 -24.45 -7.76 -3.02
C ASN A 165 -23.45 -6.61 -2.78
N CYS A 166 -23.46 -6.03 -1.58
CA CYS A 166 -22.54 -4.97 -1.17
C CYS A 166 -21.50 -5.58 -0.22
N THR A 167 -20.42 -6.08 -0.78
CA THR A 167 -19.33 -6.75 -0.06
C THR A 167 -18.13 -5.83 0.07
N TRP A 168 -17.05 -6.30 0.69
CA TRP A 168 -15.76 -5.60 0.67
C TRP A 168 -15.25 -5.34 -0.76
N ALA A 169 -15.55 -6.24 -1.70
CA ALA A 169 -15.08 -6.19 -3.08
C ALA A 169 -16.01 -5.43 -4.02
N THR A 170 -17.29 -5.31 -3.66
CA THR A 170 -18.34 -4.82 -4.57
C THR A 170 -19.00 -3.54 -4.09
N SER A 171 -18.74 -3.05 -2.88
CA SER A 171 -19.38 -1.82 -2.41
C SER A 171 -18.85 -0.55 -3.08
N PHE A 172 -17.64 -0.58 -3.64
CA PHE A 172 -16.96 0.58 -4.22
C PHE A 172 -16.44 0.30 -5.63
N LEU A 173 -16.26 1.36 -6.41
CA LEU A 173 -15.64 1.37 -7.73
C LEU A 173 -14.54 2.42 -7.80
N TRP A 174 -13.44 2.07 -8.49
CA TRP A 174 -12.39 3.03 -8.83
C TRP A 174 -12.95 4.07 -9.79
N THR A 175 -12.64 5.34 -9.55
CA THR A 175 -13.15 6.47 -10.36
C THR A 175 -12.21 6.86 -11.49
N ASP A 176 -10.98 6.36 -11.48
CA ASP A 176 -9.92 6.78 -12.39
C ASP A 176 -9.96 6.11 -13.78
N ASN A 177 -10.90 5.17 -13.99
CA ASN A 177 -11.00 4.34 -15.20
C ASN A 177 -9.70 3.64 -15.60
N SER A 178 -8.81 3.40 -14.63
CA SER A 178 -7.50 2.82 -14.83
C SER A 178 -7.28 1.63 -13.89
N ALA A 179 -7.51 1.80 -12.60
CA ALA A 179 -7.48 0.68 -11.66
C ALA A 179 -8.66 -0.25 -11.90
N THR A 180 -8.41 -1.56 -11.94
CA THR A 180 -9.43 -2.59 -12.20
C THR A 180 -9.36 -3.72 -11.20
N GLY A 181 -10.48 -4.45 -11.05
CA GLY A 181 -10.58 -5.57 -10.12
C GLY A 181 -10.46 -5.12 -8.66
N THR A 182 -10.14 -6.09 -7.78
CA THR A 182 -10.25 -5.92 -6.33
C THR A 182 -8.91 -5.99 -5.60
N HIS A 183 -7.79 -6.18 -6.32
CA HIS A 183 -6.46 -6.36 -5.72
C HIS A 183 -5.94 -5.12 -5.00
N GLY A 184 -6.41 -3.92 -5.37
CA GLY A 184 -6.13 -2.68 -4.64
C GLY A 184 -7.10 -2.38 -3.50
N LEU A 185 -8.15 -3.18 -3.31
CA LEU A 185 -9.15 -3.00 -2.25
C LEU A 185 -8.68 -3.66 -0.94
N GLY A 186 -7.55 -3.21 -0.42
CA GLY A 186 -7.03 -3.63 0.88
C GLY A 186 -7.70 -2.84 2.00
N TRP A 187 -8.80 -3.35 2.57
CA TRP A 187 -9.55 -2.67 3.62
C TRP A 187 -8.97 -2.91 5.02
N ALA A 188 -9.05 -1.87 5.85
CA ALA A 188 -8.80 -1.96 7.28
C ALA A 188 -9.77 -2.93 7.96
N CYS A 189 -9.46 -3.32 9.19
CA CYS A 189 -10.34 -4.20 9.96
C CYS A 189 -11.78 -3.66 9.99
N ASN A 190 -12.74 -4.54 9.67
CA ASN A 190 -14.17 -4.25 9.62
C ASN A 190 -14.61 -3.24 8.54
N GLN A 191 -13.73 -2.85 7.62
CA GLN A 191 -14.05 -1.96 6.52
C GLN A 191 -14.33 -2.72 5.21
N PRO A 192 -15.13 -2.16 4.29
CA PRO A 192 -15.91 -0.93 4.44
C PRO A 192 -17.23 -1.17 5.19
N ASP A 193 -17.52 -0.36 6.21
CA ASP A 193 -18.67 -0.58 7.10
C ASP A 193 -19.91 0.25 6.75
N ASN A 194 -19.74 1.32 5.97
CA ASN A 194 -20.75 2.34 5.72
C ASN A 194 -21.44 2.81 7.02
N ALA A 195 -20.72 3.04 8.10
CA ALA A 195 -21.28 3.53 9.36
C ALA A 195 -21.84 4.98 9.23
N ARG A 196 -22.04 5.66 10.38
CA ARG A 196 -22.47 7.07 10.46
C ARG A 196 -23.70 7.39 9.60
N ASN A 197 -24.80 6.70 9.83
CA ASN A 197 -26.06 6.86 9.07
C ASN A 197 -25.91 6.60 7.57
N ARG A 198 -25.01 5.70 7.16
CA ARG A 198 -24.81 5.27 5.77
C ARG A 198 -24.40 6.45 4.87
N SER A 199 -23.36 7.17 5.31
CA SER A 199 -22.85 8.38 4.66
C SER A 199 -21.43 8.24 4.11
N GLN A 200 -20.77 7.10 4.32
CA GLN A 200 -19.34 6.91 4.02
C GLN A 200 -19.17 6.48 2.56
N ASN A 201 -19.28 7.45 1.65
CA ASN A 201 -19.31 7.24 0.20
C ASN A 201 -17.95 7.38 -0.49
N CYS A 202 -16.91 7.76 0.25
CA CYS A 202 -15.53 7.89 -0.24
C CYS A 202 -14.60 7.00 0.61
N ALA A 203 -13.33 6.90 0.24
CA ALA A 203 -12.34 6.16 1.02
C ALA A 203 -11.02 6.90 1.15
N THR A 204 -10.32 6.63 2.22
CA THR A 204 -8.95 7.11 2.47
C THR A 204 -8.00 5.95 2.68
N LEU A 205 -6.73 6.13 2.33
CA LEU A 205 -5.64 5.24 2.71
C LEU A 205 -4.98 5.76 3.99
N THR A 206 -4.61 4.87 4.92
CA THR A 206 -4.00 5.28 6.19
C THR A 206 -2.48 5.41 6.09
N ALA A 207 -1.94 6.58 6.42
CA ALA A 207 -0.49 6.87 6.49
C ALA A 207 0.00 6.91 7.93
N SER A 208 0.93 6.02 8.28
CA SER A 208 1.51 5.97 9.61
C SER A 208 2.78 5.15 9.68
N TYR A 209 3.76 5.65 10.45
CA TYR A 209 5.00 4.96 10.79
C TYR A 209 4.85 3.96 11.95
N THR A 210 3.73 3.97 12.69
CA THR A 210 3.48 3.09 13.84
C THR A 210 2.69 1.82 13.49
N GLY A 211 2.32 1.64 12.21
CA GLY A 211 1.57 0.49 11.70
C GLY A 211 0.04 0.55 11.88
N ARG A 212 -0.48 1.47 12.70
CA ARG A 212 -1.91 1.71 12.89
C ARG A 212 -2.18 3.08 13.51
N VAL A 213 -3.31 3.70 13.18
CA VAL A 213 -3.78 4.94 13.80
C VAL A 213 -5.29 4.89 14.03
N LEU A 214 -5.71 5.13 15.29
CA LEU A 214 -7.12 5.14 15.69
C LEU A 214 -7.92 3.91 15.20
N GLY A 215 -7.28 2.73 15.19
CA GLY A 215 -7.90 1.47 14.76
C GLY A 215 -7.63 1.08 13.31
N SER A 216 -7.23 2.00 12.43
CA SER A 216 -6.99 1.73 11.01
C SER A 216 -5.53 1.43 10.73
N GLN A 217 -5.29 0.28 10.10
CA GLN A 217 -3.95 -0.20 9.77
C GLN A 217 -3.30 0.65 8.67
N THR A 218 -1.99 0.87 8.80
CA THR A 218 -1.18 1.52 7.75
C THR A 218 -1.36 0.81 6.41
N ALA A 219 -1.44 1.60 5.33
CA ALA A 219 -1.60 1.13 3.96
C ALA A 219 -2.89 0.37 3.66
N LEU A 220 -3.87 0.42 4.56
CA LEU A 220 -5.23 -0.10 4.33
C LEU A 220 -6.25 1.04 4.23
N LEU A 221 -7.32 0.75 3.49
CA LEU A 221 -8.43 1.64 3.18
C LEU A 221 -9.45 1.70 4.31
N ASP A 222 -10.07 2.86 4.45
CA ASP A 222 -11.15 3.14 5.39
C ASP A 222 -12.20 3.98 4.65
N ASP A 223 -13.46 3.54 4.60
CA ASP A 223 -14.49 4.36 4.00
C ASP A 223 -14.88 5.51 4.94
N VAL A 224 -15.11 6.68 4.39
CA VAL A 224 -15.42 7.90 5.14
C VAL A 224 -16.42 8.76 4.38
N SER A 225 -17.03 9.72 5.06
CA SER A 225 -17.78 10.75 4.35
C SER A 225 -16.83 11.53 3.44
N CYS A 226 -17.28 11.89 2.25
CA CYS A 226 -16.44 12.60 1.26
C CYS A 226 -16.02 14.01 1.73
N ASP A 227 -16.74 14.56 2.70
CA ASP A 227 -16.54 15.84 3.37
C ASP A 227 -16.18 15.68 4.86
N PHE A 228 -15.71 14.49 5.27
CA PHE A 228 -15.38 14.22 6.67
C PHE A 228 -14.26 15.15 7.16
N ASP A 229 -14.54 15.90 8.22
CA ASP A 229 -13.61 16.82 8.86
C ASP A 229 -12.99 16.15 10.10
N TYR A 230 -11.79 15.58 9.94
CA TYR A 230 -11.09 14.87 11.00
C TYR A 230 -10.74 15.77 12.18
N VAL A 231 -10.44 17.04 11.94
CA VAL A 231 -10.05 17.98 12.99
C VAL A 231 -11.25 18.33 13.85
N LYS A 232 -12.38 18.70 13.24
CA LYS A 232 -13.62 19.00 14.00
C LYS A 232 -14.16 17.79 14.75
N MET A 233 -13.87 16.58 14.28
CA MET A 233 -14.30 15.33 14.91
C MET A 233 -13.31 14.80 15.96
N ASP A 234 -12.31 15.60 16.37
CA ASP A 234 -11.26 15.23 17.32
C ASP A 234 -10.49 13.96 16.93
N ARG A 235 -10.13 13.87 15.64
CA ARG A 235 -9.41 12.75 15.02
C ARG A 235 -8.21 13.25 14.21
N LYS A 236 -7.52 14.27 14.71
CA LYS A 236 -6.39 14.94 14.03
C LYS A 236 -5.28 13.99 13.55
N ASP A 237 -5.04 12.87 14.23
CA ASP A 237 -4.03 11.88 13.85
C ASP A 237 -4.38 11.15 12.54
N ARG A 238 -5.64 11.23 12.12
CA ARG A 238 -6.17 10.71 10.86
C ARG A 238 -6.53 11.82 9.88
N ASP A 239 -6.15 13.07 10.15
CA ASP A 239 -6.40 14.18 9.24
C ASP A 239 -5.81 13.90 7.86
N ILE A 240 -6.45 14.47 6.84
CA ILE A 240 -5.97 14.37 5.46
C ILE A 240 -4.65 15.11 5.37
N LYS A 241 -3.62 14.44 4.83
CA LYS A 241 -2.28 15.00 4.60
C LYS A 241 -1.87 15.01 3.13
N ALA A 242 -2.53 14.19 2.32
CA ALA A 242 -2.19 14.04 0.93
C ALA A 242 -3.37 13.54 0.10
N TYR A 243 -3.21 13.64 -1.22
CA TYR A 243 -4.08 13.05 -2.21
C TYR A 243 -3.26 12.59 -3.42
N ILE A 244 -3.78 11.62 -4.13
CA ILE A 244 -3.08 10.98 -5.25
C ILE A 244 -3.77 11.36 -6.54
N CYS A 245 -3.05 11.98 -7.46
CA CYS A 245 -3.54 12.20 -8.82
C CYS A 245 -2.97 11.17 -9.78
N GLY A 246 -3.76 10.79 -10.77
CA GLY A 246 -3.41 9.82 -11.80
C GLY A 246 -3.86 10.27 -13.19
N LYS A 247 -3.02 10.00 -14.19
CA LYS A 247 -3.35 10.20 -15.61
C LYS A 247 -2.61 9.20 -16.50
N LYS A 248 -3.09 9.04 -17.73
CA LYS A 248 -2.34 8.30 -18.77
C LYS A 248 -1.06 9.07 -19.12
N PRO A 249 0.01 8.39 -19.54
CA PRO A 249 1.20 9.05 -20.08
C PRO A 249 0.85 9.94 -21.28
N LYS A 250 1.70 10.94 -21.56
CA LYS A 250 1.57 11.69 -22.81
C LYS A 250 1.87 10.74 -23.97
N ALA A 251 0.99 10.79 -24.98
CA ALA A 251 1.21 10.11 -26.26
C ALA A 251 2.32 10.81 -27.05
#